data_AF-A0A7X2JEH6-F1
#
_entry.id   AF-A0A7X2JEH6-F1
#
_cell.length_a   1.000
_cell.length_b   1.000
_cell.length_c   1.000
_cell.angle_alpha   90.00
_cell.angle_beta   90.00
_cell.angle_gamma   90.00
#
_symmetry.space_group_name_H-M   'P 1'
#
loop_
_entity.id
_entity.type
_entity.pdbx_description
1 polymer ?
#
loop_
_entity_poly.entity_id
_entity_poly.type
_entity_poly.pdbx_seq_one_letter_code
_entity_poly.pdbx_strand_id
1 'polypeptide(L)'
;MKEHSWDKGKVTNEATCKEKGEKTYTCSICGDTKKEAIAVKEHSWDKGKVTKEATCKEKGEKVYTCKVCGDTKKEAIAAKEHEWVVSDDTDKDGWKVVTKATTTKEGSKERVCSICGEKETAVIAKLSADPAKPGNTDNKNNTDNKKNTKSSTVKTGDTMNIAYLVVLLAAAGGAAVIAAGRRKKNK
;
A
#
# COMPACT_ATOMS: atom_id res chain seq x y z
N MET A 1 42.86 9.41 -50.02
CA MET A 1 41.99 8.87 -48.96
C MET A 1 42.50 7.47 -48.66
N LYS A 2 43.03 7.20 -47.46
CA LYS A 2 43.46 5.84 -47.11
C LYS A 2 42.19 5.02 -46.86
N GLU A 3 42.01 3.97 -47.64
CA GLU A 3 40.95 3.00 -47.41
C GLU A 3 41.32 2.14 -46.20
N HIS A 4 40.39 1.97 -45.27
CA HIS A 4 40.60 1.18 -44.06
C HIS A 4 39.81 -0.12 -44.13
N SER A 5 40.46 -1.24 -43.78
CA SER A 5 39.82 -2.54 -43.56
C SER A 5 39.77 -2.80 -42.05
N TRP A 6 38.68 -2.40 -41.41
CA TRP A 6 38.46 -2.57 -39.98
C TRP A 6 38.11 -4.03 -39.66
N ASP A 7 38.66 -4.55 -38.56
CA ASP A 7 38.24 -5.84 -38.01
C ASP A 7 36.82 -5.81 -37.41
N LYS A 8 36.40 -6.90 -36.77
CA LYS A 8 35.07 -6.99 -36.13
C LYS A 8 34.97 -6.16 -34.83
N GLY A 9 36.07 -5.55 -34.40
CA GLY A 9 36.23 -4.86 -33.13
C GLY A 9 36.24 -5.82 -31.92
N LYS A 10 37.04 -5.48 -30.92
CA LYS A 10 37.15 -6.20 -29.65
C LYS A 10 36.66 -5.30 -28.51
N VAL A 11 35.84 -5.85 -27.61
CA VAL A 11 35.49 -5.16 -26.36
C VAL A 11 36.77 -5.07 -25.53
N THR A 12 37.22 -3.84 -25.27
CA THR A 12 38.42 -3.52 -24.49
C THR A 12 38.08 -3.08 -23.07
N ASN A 13 36.88 -2.53 -22.88
CA ASN A 13 36.31 -2.27 -21.56
C ASN A 13 34.86 -2.71 -21.53
N GLU A 14 34.46 -3.49 -20.53
CA GLU A 14 33.07 -3.90 -20.39
C GLU A 14 32.22 -2.76 -19.83
N ALA A 15 31.02 -2.57 -20.38
CA ALA A 15 30.08 -1.62 -19.81
C ALA A 15 29.58 -2.11 -18.44
N THR A 16 29.44 -1.16 -17.51
CA THR A 16 28.78 -1.36 -16.20
C THR A 16 27.54 -0.46 -16.13
N CYS A 17 26.85 -0.45 -14.98
CA CYS A 17 25.74 0.48 -14.76
C CYS A 17 26.18 1.91 -14.39
N LYS A 18 27.49 2.15 -14.20
CA LYS A 18 28.06 3.50 -13.98
C LYS A 18 28.93 3.96 -15.15
N GLU A 19 29.62 3.02 -15.78
CA GLU A 19 30.67 3.32 -16.75
C GLU A 19 30.30 2.75 -18.11
N LYS A 20 30.47 3.58 -19.15
CA LYS A 20 30.36 3.13 -20.54
C LYS A 20 31.48 2.14 -20.83
N GLY A 21 31.16 1.09 -21.58
CA GLY A 21 32.17 0.20 -22.11
C GLY A 21 32.83 0.80 -23.34
N GLU A 22 33.81 0.09 -23.89
CA GLU A 22 34.54 0.50 -25.07
C GLU A 22 34.81 -0.70 -25.98
N LYS A 23 34.58 -0.49 -27.28
CA LYS A 23 34.95 -1.43 -28.34
C LYS A 23 36.01 -0.79 -29.23
N THR A 24 37.14 -1.45 -29.37
CA THR A 24 38.26 -0.98 -30.21
C THR A 24 38.32 -1.78 -31.49
N TYR A 25 38.44 -1.11 -32.62
CA TYR A 25 38.64 -1.70 -33.93
C TYR A 25 40.04 -1.43 -34.40
N THR A 26 40.65 -2.41 -35.05
CA THR A 26 42.00 -2.30 -35.60
C THR A 26 41.95 -2.47 -37.11
N CYS A 27 42.59 -1.58 -37.85
CA CYS A 27 42.73 -1.72 -39.29
C CYS A 27 43.81 -2.76 -39.60
N SER A 28 43.46 -3.81 -40.35
CA SER A 28 44.39 -4.89 -40.71
C SER A 28 45.49 -4.45 -41.69
N ILE A 29 45.28 -3.33 -42.40
CA ILE A 29 46.21 -2.82 -43.43
C ILE A 29 47.28 -1.90 -42.82
N CYS A 30 46.90 -0.98 -41.93
CA CYS A 30 47.79 0.06 -41.40
C CYS A 30 48.01 0.05 -39.89
N GLY A 31 47.26 -0.78 -39.15
CA GLY A 31 47.38 -0.85 -37.68
C GLY A 31 46.71 0.28 -36.90
N ASP A 32 46.12 1.27 -37.58
CA ASP A 32 45.36 2.35 -36.93
C ASP A 32 44.20 1.77 -36.12
N THR A 33 43.82 2.47 -35.04
CA THR A 33 42.70 2.07 -34.18
C THR A 33 41.61 3.12 -34.12
N LYS A 34 40.36 2.68 -33.99
CA LYS A 34 39.22 3.53 -33.62
C LYS A 34 38.46 2.93 -32.46
N LYS A 35 37.83 3.78 -31.65
CA LYS A 35 37.08 3.40 -30.46
C LYS A 35 35.61 3.80 -30.62
N GLU A 36 34.73 2.89 -30.22
CA GLU A 36 33.29 3.14 -30.13
C GLU A 36 32.82 2.87 -28.70
N ALA A 37 32.02 3.79 -28.16
CA ALA A 37 31.48 3.66 -26.81
C ALA A 37 30.33 2.66 -26.76
N ILE A 38 30.31 1.83 -25.73
CA ILE A 38 29.21 0.93 -25.41
C ILE A 38 28.38 1.58 -24.30
N ALA A 39 27.07 1.71 -24.49
CA ALA A 39 26.19 2.29 -23.49
C ALA A 39 26.26 1.55 -22.14
N VAL A 40 25.95 2.26 -21.06
CA VAL A 40 25.86 1.67 -19.73
C VAL A 40 24.79 0.58 -19.69
N LYS A 41 25.00 -0.40 -18.82
CA LYS A 41 23.99 -1.43 -18.53
C LYS A 41 22.96 -0.85 -17.56
N GLU A 42 21.76 -1.44 -17.54
CA GLU A 42 20.77 -1.12 -16.52
C GLU A 42 21.25 -1.57 -15.12
N HIS A 43 20.77 -0.89 -14.08
CA HIS A 43 21.08 -1.28 -12.70
C HIS A 43 20.41 -2.63 -12.36
N SER A 44 21.20 -3.53 -11.75
CA SER A 44 20.70 -4.77 -11.17
C SER A 44 20.27 -4.53 -9.72
N TRP A 45 19.02 -4.11 -9.53
CA TRP A 45 18.47 -3.84 -8.20
C TRP A 45 18.28 -5.11 -7.36
N ASP A 46 18.42 -5.01 -6.05
CA ASP A 46 18.01 -6.04 -5.10
C ASP A 46 16.49 -6.11 -4.91
N LYS A 47 16.03 -6.91 -3.92
CA LYS A 47 14.59 -7.04 -3.61
C LYS A 47 14.00 -5.81 -2.92
N GLY A 48 14.85 -4.84 -2.59
CA GLY A 48 14.51 -3.70 -1.74
C GLY A 48 14.31 -4.09 -0.28
N LYS A 49 14.62 -3.15 0.61
CA LYS A 49 14.39 -3.25 2.05
C LYS A 49 13.46 -2.14 2.50
N VAL A 50 12.44 -2.46 3.29
CA VAL A 50 11.65 -1.44 3.97
C VAL A 50 12.54 -0.78 5.03
N THR A 51 12.78 0.52 4.86
CA THR A 51 13.58 1.35 5.78
C THR A 51 12.70 2.18 6.69
N LYS A 52 11.47 2.46 6.25
CA LYS A 52 10.44 3.13 7.05
C LYS A 52 9.10 2.43 6.83
N GLU A 53 8.52 1.89 7.89
CA GLU A 53 7.18 1.32 7.84
C GLU A 53 6.14 2.42 7.63
N ALA A 54 5.12 2.13 6.81
CA ALA A 54 4.02 3.05 6.61
C ALA A 54 3.07 3.05 7.83
N THR A 55 2.60 4.24 8.21
CA THR A 55 1.57 4.45 9.23
C THR A 55 0.36 5.13 8.60
N CYS A 56 -0.72 5.32 9.35
CA CYS A 56 -1.88 6.08 8.85
C CYS A 56 -1.62 7.59 8.69
N LYS A 57 -0.52 8.10 9.27
CA LYS A 57 -0.13 9.51 9.17
C LYS A 57 1.02 9.73 8.17
N GLU A 58 1.89 8.75 8.02
CA GLU A 58 3.12 8.89 7.25
C GLU A 58 3.30 7.76 6.25
N LYS A 59 3.68 8.14 5.03
CA LYS A 59 4.15 7.18 4.02
C LYS A 59 5.40 6.47 4.52
N GLY A 60 5.49 5.18 4.21
CA GLY A 60 6.69 4.38 4.41
C GLY A 60 7.69 4.57 3.26
N GLU A 61 8.83 3.91 3.36
CA GLU A 61 9.92 3.96 2.38
C GLU A 61 10.55 2.57 2.20
N LYS A 62 10.76 2.21 0.93
CA LYS A 62 11.53 1.04 0.52
C LYS A 62 12.75 1.48 -0.26
N VAL A 63 13.93 0.97 0.11
CA VAL A 63 15.20 1.30 -0.55
C VAL A 63 15.71 0.08 -1.29
N TYR A 64 16.05 0.26 -2.57
CA TYR A 64 16.70 -0.74 -3.39
C TYR A 64 18.17 -0.39 -3.57
N THR A 65 19.02 -1.41 -3.55
CA THR A 65 20.46 -1.26 -3.77
C THR A 65 20.86 -1.99 -5.04
N CYS A 66 21.60 -1.33 -5.92
CA CYS A 66 22.17 -1.99 -7.08
C CYS A 66 23.29 -2.93 -6.61
N LYS A 67 23.17 -4.21 -6.93
CA LYS A 67 24.14 -5.25 -6.54
C LYS A 67 25.51 -5.09 -7.19
N VAL A 68 25.60 -4.32 -8.26
CA VAL A 68 26.83 -4.12 -9.04
C VAL A 68 27.59 -2.88 -8.56
N CYS A 69 26.91 -1.74 -8.41
CA CYS A 69 27.58 -0.45 -8.17
C CYS A 69 27.29 0.19 -6.81
N GLY A 70 26.39 -0.40 -6.00
CA GLY A 70 26.00 0.12 -4.69
C GLY A 70 25.08 1.34 -4.70
N ASP A 71 24.68 1.85 -5.88
CA ASP A 71 23.72 2.96 -5.94
C ASP A 71 22.38 2.56 -5.33
N THR A 72 21.65 3.55 -4.83
CA THR A 72 20.36 3.32 -4.20
C THR A 72 19.25 4.09 -4.89
N LYS A 73 18.06 3.50 -4.91
CA LYS A 73 16.82 4.19 -5.26
C LYS A 73 15.77 3.99 -4.18
N LYS A 74 14.90 4.98 -4.01
CA LYS A 74 13.85 5.00 -2.99
C LYS A 74 12.48 4.94 -3.65
N GLU A 75 11.60 4.13 -3.10
CA GLU A 75 10.19 4.08 -3.46
C GLU A 75 9.34 4.32 -2.22
N ALA A 76 8.34 5.19 -2.36
CA ALA A 76 7.41 5.49 -1.27
C ALA A 76 6.39 4.36 -1.13
N ILE A 77 6.12 3.95 0.11
CA ILE A 77 5.03 3.04 0.46
C ILE A 77 3.86 3.91 0.92
N ALA A 78 2.67 3.73 0.33
CA ALA A 78 1.49 4.50 0.69
C ALA A 78 1.21 4.43 2.20
N ALA A 79 0.69 5.52 2.76
CA ALA A 79 0.20 5.52 4.13
C ALA A 79 -0.92 4.49 4.27
N LYS A 80 -1.04 3.91 5.45
CA LYS A 80 -2.14 2.99 5.76
C LYS A 80 -3.44 3.79 5.89
N GLU A 81 -4.57 3.14 5.73
CA GLU A 81 -5.85 3.76 6.07
C GLU A 81 -5.99 3.91 7.58
N HIS A 82 -6.81 4.87 8.01
CA HIS A 82 -7.14 5.02 9.42
C HIS A 82 -8.00 3.85 9.88
N GLU A 83 -7.60 3.25 10.98
CA GLU A 83 -8.41 2.29 11.71
C GLU A 83 -9.24 3.05 12.76
N TRP A 84 -10.56 3.00 12.66
CA TRP A 84 -11.46 3.80 13.49
C TRP A 84 -11.90 3.04 14.74
N VAL A 85 -12.03 3.75 15.87
CA VAL A 85 -12.49 3.16 17.14
C VAL A 85 -13.98 2.78 17.05
N VAL A 86 -14.26 1.48 17.16
CA VAL A 86 -15.63 0.92 17.28
C VAL A 86 -15.86 0.50 18.72
N SER A 87 -16.95 0.99 19.32
CA SER A 87 -17.32 0.80 20.73
C SER A 87 -18.85 0.89 20.88
N ASP A 88 -19.38 0.65 22.08
CA ASP A 88 -20.83 0.76 22.36
C ASP A 88 -21.39 2.17 22.07
N ASP A 89 -20.54 3.20 22.10
CA ASP A 89 -20.90 4.60 21.82
C ASP A 89 -20.76 4.99 20.33
N THR A 90 -20.29 4.09 19.46
CA THR A 90 -20.05 4.37 18.04
C THR A 90 -20.78 3.40 17.12
N ASP A 91 -21.01 3.82 15.89
CA ASP A 91 -21.51 2.90 14.86
C ASP A 91 -20.41 1.95 14.36
N LYS A 92 -20.80 1.02 13.47
CA LYS A 92 -19.88 0.04 12.86
C LYS A 92 -18.71 0.67 12.09
N ASP A 93 -18.83 1.94 11.70
CA ASP A 93 -17.84 2.71 10.94
C ASP A 93 -17.05 3.67 11.86
N GLY A 94 -17.25 3.55 13.19
CA GLY A 94 -16.56 4.29 14.25
C GLY A 94 -17.13 5.67 14.54
N TRP A 95 -18.27 6.06 13.96
CA TRP A 95 -18.86 7.37 14.19
C TRP A 95 -19.65 7.44 15.49
N LYS A 96 -19.32 8.44 16.30
CA LYS A 96 -20.06 8.89 17.46
C LYS A 96 -20.89 10.11 17.10
N VAL A 97 -22.20 10.09 17.33
CA VAL A 97 -23.02 11.31 17.23
C VAL A 97 -22.66 12.24 18.39
N VAL A 98 -22.16 13.44 18.08
CA VAL A 98 -21.80 14.47 19.07
C VAL A 98 -22.99 15.39 19.31
N THR A 99 -23.62 15.83 18.23
CA THR A 99 -24.84 16.66 18.27
C THR A 99 -25.91 16.00 17.43
N LYS A 100 -27.07 15.71 18.02
CA LYS A 100 -28.20 15.15 17.27
C LYS A 100 -28.81 16.21 16.36
N ALA A 101 -29.03 15.86 15.10
CA ALA A 101 -29.76 16.72 14.16
C ALA A 101 -31.22 16.89 14.58
N THR A 102 -31.78 18.06 14.30
CA THR A 102 -33.20 18.39 14.49
C THR A 102 -33.81 18.85 13.17
N THR A 103 -35.10 19.19 13.15
CA THR A 103 -35.76 19.73 11.96
C THR A 103 -35.30 21.13 11.58
N THR A 104 -34.67 21.83 12.52
CA THR A 104 -34.24 23.22 12.36
C THR A 104 -32.72 23.39 12.43
N LYS A 105 -31.99 22.39 12.95
CA LYS A 105 -30.53 22.45 13.13
C LYS A 105 -29.87 21.18 12.63
N GLU A 106 -28.76 21.32 11.93
CA GLU A 106 -27.88 20.22 11.60
C GLU A 106 -27.26 19.62 12.87
N GLY A 107 -26.98 18.32 12.82
CA GLY A 107 -26.21 17.62 13.84
C GLY A 107 -24.75 17.46 13.43
N SER A 108 -23.98 16.79 14.27
CA SER A 108 -22.60 16.43 13.98
C SER A 108 -22.26 15.06 14.56
N LYS A 109 -21.33 14.40 13.89
CA LYS A 109 -20.70 13.17 14.35
C LYS A 109 -19.18 13.29 14.23
N GLU A 110 -18.48 12.53 15.04
CA GLU A 110 -17.02 12.44 15.02
C GLU A 110 -16.57 10.99 15.11
N ARG A 111 -15.38 10.68 14.60
CA ARG A 111 -14.70 9.40 14.82
C ARG A 111 -13.23 9.63 15.08
N VAL A 112 -12.59 8.68 15.75
CA VAL A 112 -11.18 8.79 16.17
C VAL A 112 -10.42 7.57 15.71
N CYS A 113 -9.24 7.78 15.14
CA CYS A 113 -8.36 6.69 14.74
C CYS A 113 -7.71 6.04 15.98
N SER A 114 -7.80 4.71 16.10
CA SER A 114 -7.23 3.93 17.20
C SER A 114 -5.70 3.97 17.23
N ILE A 115 -5.07 4.19 16.07
CA ILE A 115 -3.61 4.14 15.91
C ILE A 115 -2.97 5.52 16.16
N CYS A 116 -3.46 6.57 15.50
CA CYS A 116 -2.84 7.91 15.57
C CYS A 116 -3.62 8.94 16.40
N GLY A 117 -4.84 8.62 16.85
CA GLY A 117 -5.69 9.55 17.59
C GLY A 117 -6.28 10.69 16.75
N GLU A 118 -6.11 10.66 15.43
CA GLU A 118 -6.69 11.65 14.52
C GLU A 118 -8.22 11.61 14.61
N LYS A 119 -8.82 12.79 14.72
CA LYS A 119 -10.26 12.96 14.83
C LYS A 119 -10.81 13.50 13.52
N GLU A 120 -11.79 12.79 12.97
CA GLU A 120 -12.56 13.23 11.81
C GLU A 120 -13.96 13.66 12.27
N THR A 121 -14.48 14.76 11.73
CA THR A 121 -15.83 15.25 12.04
C THR A 121 -16.65 15.37 10.76
N ALA A 122 -17.94 15.04 10.85
CA ALA A 122 -18.88 15.15 9.75
C ALA A 122 -20.21 15.73 10.23
N VAL A 123 -20.87 16.51 9.37
CA VAL A 123 -22.18 17.09 9.62
C VAL A 123 -23.26 16.03 9.35
N ILE A 124 -24.26 15.98 10.22
CA ILE A 124 -25.49 15.21 10.01
C ILE A 124 -26.54 16.19 9.54
N ALA A 125 -27.09 15.97 8.34
CA ALA A 125 -28.12 16.83 7.78
C ALA A 125 -29.33 16.96 8.74
N LYS A 126 -29.97 18.14 8.73
CA LYS A 126 -31.22 18.37 9.47
C LYS A 126 -32.28 17.34 9.08
N LEU A 127 -33.12 16.98 10.04
CA LEU A 127 -34.24 16.07 9.80
C LEU A 127 -35.28 16.79 8.93
N SER A 128 -35.68 16.22 7.80
CA SER A 128 -36.78 16.80 7.02
C SER A 128 -38.09 16.65 7.79
N ALA A 129 -38.78 17.76 8.04
CA ALA A 129 -40.15 17.74 8.54
C ALA A 129 -41.08 17.45 7.36
N ASP A 130 -41.52 16.21 7.20
CA ASP A 130 -42.81 15.93 6.55
C ASP A 130 -43.85 15.63 7.64
N PRO A 131 -45.11 16.07 7.49
CA PRO A 131 -46.05 16.22 8.60
C PRO A 131 -46.60 14.87 9.08
N ALA A 132 -46.80 14.78 10.40
CA ALA A 132 -47.24 13.59 11.11
C ALA A 132 -48.54 12.94 10.59
N LYS A 133 -48.60 11.61 10.70
CA LYS A 133 -49.79 10.95 11.27
C LYS A 133 -49.33 9.94 12.36
N PRO A 134 -50.01 9.85 13.53
CA PRO A 134 -49.41 9.33 14.76
C PRO A 134 -49.68 7.84 15.04
N GLY A 135 -48.81 7.27 15.88
CA GLY A 135 -48.99 6.02 16.68
C GLY A 135 -48.51 4.76 15.96
N ASN A 136 -47.77 3.82 16.57
CA ASN A 136 -47.51 3.54 17.98
C ASN A 136 -46.29 2.60 18.07
N THR A 137 -45.50 2.73 19.13
CA THR A 137 -44.61 1.67 19.63
C THR A 137 -45.43 0.42 19.94
N ASP A 138 -45.12 -0.71 19.30
CA ASP A 138 -45.07 -2.03 19.93
C ASP A 138 -44.51 -3.04 18.93
N ASN A 139 -43.30 -3.51 19.22
CA ASN A 139 -42.78 -4.74 18.64
C ASN A 139 -43.57 -5.92 19.25
N LYS A 140 -44.57 -6.42 18.52
CA LYS A 140 -45.10 -7.77 18.71
C LYS A 140 -45.39 -8.42 17.36
N ASN A 141 -44.51 -9.36 17.04
CA ASN A 141 -44.76 -10.65 16.40
C ASN A 141 -45.55 -10.70 15.07
N ASN A 142 -44.77 -10.94 14.00
CA ASN A 142 -44.85 -12.11 13.12
C ASN A 142 -46.11 -12.38 12.26
N THR A 143 -45.81 -12.79 11.02
CA THR A 143 -46.57 -13.62 10.06
C THR A 143 -47.83 -13.03 9.43
N ASP A 144 -47.77 -12.64 8.15
CA ASP A 144 -48.05 -13.55 7.01
C ASP A 144 -48.19 -12.82 5.66
N ASN A 145 -47.51 -13.40 4.66
CA ASN A 145 -47.99 -13.65 3.29
C ASN A 145 -48.43 -12.48 2.35
N LYS A 146 -47.53 -12.19 1.40
CA LYS A 146 -47.75 -12.19 -0.07
C LYS A 146 -48.78 -11.22 -0.68
N LYS A 147 -48.30 -10.33 -1.57
CA LYS A 147 -48.36 -10.50 -3.05
C LYS A 147 -47.90 -9.23 -3.79
N ASN A 148 -46.76 -9.37 -4.50
CA ASN A 148 -46.46 -8.96 -5.88
C ASN A 148 -46.97 -7.60 -6.40
N THR A 149 -46.05 -6.73 -6.88
CA THR A 149 -45.94 -6.41 -8.32
C THR A 149 -44.61 -5.72 -8.69
N LYS A 150 -44.04 -6.22 -9.78
CA LYS A 150 -42.80 -5.89 -10.52
C LYS A 150 -42.65 -4.44 -10.99
N SER A 151 -41.40 -3.97 -11.17
CA SER A 151 -40.87 -3.39 -12.43
C SER A 151 -39.37 -3.02 -12.25
N SER A 152 -38.43 -3.85 -12.75
CA SER A 152 -37.56 -3.63 -13.93
C SER A 152 -36.15 -3.12 -13.56
N THR A 153 -35.15 -4.02 -13.43
CA THR A 153 -34.07 -4.31 -14.41
C THR A 153 -33.03 -3.18 -14.51
N VAL A 154 -31.78 -3.36 -14.07
CA VAL A 154 -30.67 -3.91 -14.89
C VAL A 154 -29.80 -4.91 -14.10
N LYS A 155 -29.39 -5.99 -14.79
CA LYS A 155 -28.42 -7.01 -14.36
C LYS A 155 -27.03 -6.72 -14.92
N THR A 156 -26.00 -7.06 -14.15
CA THR A 156 -24.85 -7.94 -14.48
C THR A 156 -24.05 -8.08 -13.17
N GLY A 157 -23.95 -9.23 -12.52
CA GLY A 157 -23.22 -10.44 -12.95
C GLY A 157 -21.82 -10.35 -12.33
N ASP A 158 -21.28 -11.28 -11.54
CA ASP A 158 -21.70 -12.61 -11.14
C ASP A 158 -21.11 -12.92 -9.75
N THR A 159 -21.77 -13.86 -9.10
CA THR A 159 -21.42 -14.61 -7.90
C THR A 159 -20.00 -15.18 -7.89
N MET A 160 -19.34 -15.19 -6.73
CA MET A 160 -18.51 -16.32 -6.33
C MET A 160 -18.77 -16.68 -4.86
N ASN A 161 -19.48 -17.80 -4.67
CA ASN A 161 -19.40 -18.63 -3.47
C ASN A 161 -17.95 -19.11 -3.33
N ILE A 162 -17.26 -18.75 -2.25
CA ILE A 162 -16.09 -19.49 -1.78
C ILE A 162 -16.27 -19.73 -0.29
N ALA A 163 -16.91 -20.84 0.03
CA ALA A 163 -16.66 -21.56 1.26
C ALA A 163 -15.19 -22.01 1.24
N TYR A 164 -14.38 -21.70 2.25
CA TYR A 164 -13.24 -22.55 2.61
C TYR A 164 -12.72 -22.26 4.03
N LEU A 165 -13.02 -23.23 4.91
CA LEU A 165 -12.20 -23.82 5.97
C LEU A 165 -11.51 -22.95 7.03
N VAL A 166 -12.07 -23.07 8.24
CA VAL A 166 -11.37 -22.97 9.52
C VAL A 166 -10.22 -23.99 9.54
N VAL A 167 -8.98 -23.50 9.63
CA VAL A 167 -7.82 -24.33 10.02
C VAL A 167 -7.36 -23.86 11.39
N LEU A 168 -7.76 -24.61 12.42
CA LEU A 168 -7.12 -24.62 13.72
C LEU A 168 -5.76 -25.33 13.56
N LEU A 169 -4.67 -24.60 13.77
CA LEU A 169 -3.38 -25.21 14.12
C LEU A 169 -2.86 -24.57 15.40
N ALA A 170 -3.10 -25.29 16.49
CA ALA A 170 -2.32 -25.19 17.71
C ALA A 170 -0.87 -25.61 17.40
N ALA A 171 0.09 -24.78 17.80
CA ALA A 171 1.46 -25.21 18.00
C ALA A 171 2.01 -24.50 19.24
N ALA A 172 1.99 -25.25 20.34
CA ALA A 172 2.84 -25.01 21.49
C ALA A 172 4.32 -25.11 21.07
N GLY A 173 5.17 -24.28 21.68
CA GLY A 173 6.61 -24.39 21.51
C GLY A 173 7.33 -23.14 22.01
N GLY A 174 7.62 -23.10 23.31
CA GLY A 174 8.43 -22.04 23.91
C GLY A 174 9.92 -22.19 23.59
N ALA A 175 10.64 -21.07 23.69
CA ALA A 175 12.02 -21.02 24.18
C ALA A 175 12.36 -19.57 24.55
N ALA A 176 12.38 -19.30 25.85
CA ALA A 176 12.95 -18.09 26.42
C ALA A 176 14.48 -18.16 26.28
N VAL A 177 15.10 -17.15 25.67
CA VAL A 177 16.54 -16.94 25.75
C VAL A 177 16.78 -15.71 26.62
N ILE A 178 17.21 -15.96 27.85
CA ILE A 178 17.72 -14.94 28.78
C ILE A 178 19.13 -14.56 28.30
N ALA A 179 19.27 -13.39 27.69
CA ALA A 179 20.58 -12.81 27.41
C ALA A 179 21.00 -11.91 28.58
N ALA A 180 21.83 -12.45 29.47
CA ALA A 180 22.52 -11.72 30.52
C ALA A 180 23.60 -10.81 29.92
N GLY A 181 23.31 -9.51 29.79
CA GLY A 181 24.27 -8.47 29.43
C GLY A 181 25.06 -7.95 30.64
N ARG A 182 26.29 -8.44 30.80
CA ARG A 182 27.30 -7.97 31.76
C ARG A 182 27.53 -6.45 31.64
N ARG A 183 27.39 -5.72 32.74
CA ARG A 183 27.88 -4.33 32.90
C ARG A 183 29.42 -4.31 32.85
N LYS A 184 30.00 -3.66 31.85
CA LYS A 184 31.39 -3.20 31.88
C LYS A 184 31.44 -1.92 32.73
N LYS A 185 32.19 -1.95 33.83
CA LYS A 185 32.62 -0.76 34.57
C LYS A 185 33.66 -0.03 33.73
N ASN A 186 33.44 1.25 33.48
CA ASN A 186 34.47 2.16 32.97
C ASN A 186 35.54 2.37 34.04
N LYS A 187 36.79 2.46 33.59
CA LYS A 187 37.94 2.95 34.33
C LYS A 187 38.09 4.44 34.04
#